data_AF-A0AAN8MXM4-F1
#
_entry.id   AF-A0AAN8MXM4-F1
#
_cell.length_a   1.000
_cell.length_b   1.000
_cell.length_c   1.000
_cell.angle_alpha   90.00
_cell.angle_beta   90.00
_cell.angle_gamma   90.00
#
_symmetry.space_group_name_H-M   'P 1'
#
loop_
_entity.id
_entity.type
_entity.pdbx_description
1 polymer ?
#
loop_
_entity_poly.entity_id
_entity_poly.type
_entity_poly.pdbx_seq_one_letter_code
_entity_poly.pdbx_strand_id
1 'polypeptide(L)'
;MPRPVQNPSGSVPDPEQPRYQLPTSNPLPLSSAQESQVREQYHANVRAICAEEIRRYAECARGRTFSMVWKCKEQQKIMNGCMVLNATQEEQDRAREEWFRKRIEKAERIKRRKEREEAAAAAVAGQTEKGKA
;
A
#
# COMPACT_ATOMS: atom_id res chain seq x y z
N MET A 1 -23.01 -11.58 -31.03
CA MET A 1 -22.59 -10.20 -31.39
C MET A 1 -22.23 -9.46 -30.10
N PRO A 2 -20.96 -9.43 -29.65
CA PRO A 2 -20.59 -8.61 -28.48
C PRO A 2 -20.53 -7.12 -28.89
N ARG A 3 -21.15 -6.26 -28.09
CA ARG A 3 -21.19 -4.80 -28.31
C ARG A 3 -19.81 -4.18 -28.00
N PRO A 4 -19.32 -3.21 -28.78
CA PRO A 4 -18.06 -2.53 -28.48
C PRO A 4 -18.22 -1.60 -27.27
N VAL A 5 -17.38 -1.81 -26.26
CA VAL A 5 -17.24 -0.87 -25.13
C VAL A 5 -16.43 0.32 -25.62
N GLN A 6 -17.09 1.47 -25.78
CA GLN A 6 -16.42 2.74 -26.05
C GLN A 6 -15.74 3.23 -24.77
N ASN A 7 -14.42 3.36 -24.85
CA ASN A 7 -13.56 3.97 -23.83
C ASN A 7 -13.42 5.45 -24.18
N PRO A 8 -13.92 6.41 -23.38
CA PRO A 8 -13.75 7.81 -23.69
C PRO A 8 -12.47 8.35 -23.05
N SER A 9 -11.69 9.02 -23.89
CA SER A 9 -10.77 10.10 -23.58
C SER A 9 -9.46 9.74 -22.88
N GLY A 10 -8.39 9.86 -23.68
CA GLY A 10 -7.02 9.72 -23.25
C GLY A 10 -6.53 10.85 -22.35
N SER A 11 -5.46 10.53 -21.65
CA SER A 11 -4.52 11.50 -21.10
C SER A 11 -3.13 10.86 -21.21
N VAL A 12 -2.28 11.50 -21.99
CA VAL A 12 -0.85 11.19 -22.06
C VAL A 12 -0.25 11.47 -20.68
N PRO A 13 0.63 10.62 -20.11
CA PRO A 13 1.24 10.90 -18.82
C PRO A 13 2.25 12.04 -18.96
N ASP A 14 2.00 13.15 -18.28
CA ASP A 14 2.95 14.25 -18.12
C ASP A 14 4.09 13.82 -17.15
N PRO A 15 5.37 13.98 -17.52
CA PRO A 15 6.51 13.44 -16.77
C PRO A 15 6.89 14.24 -15.51
N GLU A 16 6.18 15.31 -15.14
CA GLU A 16 6.69 16.31 -14.20
C GLU A 16 5.75 16.68 -13.04
N GLN A 17 4.92 15.77 -12.53
CA GLN A 17 3.95 16.13 -11.47
C GLN A 17 4.42 15.86 -10.02
N PRO A 18 4.86 16.89 -9.28
CA PRO A 18 4.74 16.96 -7.84
C PRO A 18 3.70 18.03 -7.45
N ARG A 19 2.58 17.60 -6.87
CA ARG A 19 1.83 18.29 -5.79
C ARG A 19 0.55 17.53 -5.42
N TYR A 20 0.65 16.70 -4.38
CA TYR A 20 -0.54 16.23 -3.65
C TYR A 20 -0.77 17.18 -2.47
N GLN A 21 -1.74 18.07 -2.61
CA GLN A 21 -2.38 18.76 -1.48
C GLN A 21 -3.77 18.13 -1.29
N LEU A 22 -4.00 17.50 -0.14
CA LEU A 22 -5.34 17.11 0.35
C LEU A 22 -5.99 18.35 0.98
N PRO A 23 -7.33 18.56 0.99
CA PRO A 23 -8.39 17.54 1.10
C PRO A 23 -9.63 17.80 0.19
N THR A 24 -10.07 16.81 -0.57
CA THR A 24 -11.43 16.81 -1.13
C THR A 24 -11.94 15.38 -1.19
N SER A 25 -13.19 15.18 -0.79
CA SER A 25 -13.88 13.88 -0.69
C SER A 25 -14.09 13.17 -2.04
N ASN A 26 -13.39 13.60 -3.09
CA ASN A 26 -13.39 12.98 -4.39
C ASN A 26 -11.99 12.39 -4.66
N PRO A 27 -11.81 11.05 -4.57
CA PRO A 27 -10.50 10.44 -4.73
C PRO A 27 -10.00 10.65 -6.16
N LEU A 28 -8.77 11.14 -6.29
CA LEU A 28 -8.07 11.23 -7.57
C LEU A 28 -8.08 9.85 -8.26
N PRO A 29 -8.36 9.78 -9.57
CA PRO A 29 -8.38 8.51 -10.28
C PRO A 29 -6.97 7.91 -10.22
N LEU A 30 -6.82 6.84 -9.44
CA LEU A 30 -5.59 6.09 -9.35
C LEU A 30 -5.45 5.18 -10.57
N SER A 31 -4.23 4.99 -11.04
CA SER A 31 -3.92 3.93 -12.00
C SER A 31 -4.30 2.57 -11.40
N SER A 32 -4.71 1.61 -12.24
CA SER A 32 -5.09 0.26 -11.80
C SER A 32 -4.04 -0.43 -10.92
N ALA A 33 -2.75 -0.19 -11.20
CA ALA A 33 -1.63 -0.70 -10.40
C ALA A 33 -1.52 -0.02 -9.02
N GLN A 34 -1.89 1.25 -8.93
CA GLN A 34 -1.90 2.00 -7.66
C GLN A 34 -3.09 1.57 -6.79
N GLU A 35 -4.26 1.36 -7.40
CA GLU A 35 -5.43 0.83 -6.69
C GLU A 35 -5.18 -0.57 -6.13
N SER A 36 -4.41 -1.42 -6.82
CA SER A 36 -4.03 -2.73 -6.30
C SER A 36 -3.22 -2.60 -5.01
N GLN A 37 -2.27 -1.67 -4.96
CA GLN A 37 -1.46 -1.43 -3.75
C GLN A 37 -2.30 -0.88 -2.60
N VAL A 38 -3.28 -0.01 -2.90
CA VAL A 38 -4.25 0.46 -1.90
C VAL A 38 -5.10 -0.69 -1.38
N ARG A 39 -5.60 -1.58 -2.25
CA ARG A 39 -6.35 -2.77 -1.85
C ARG A 39 -5.51 -3.71 -0.98
N GLU A 40 -4.23 -3.88 -1.28
CA GLU A 40 -3.30 -4.65 -0.45
C GLU A 40 -3.13 -4.03 0.94
N GLN A 41 -2.96 -2.69 1.02
CA GLN A 41 -2.88 -1.98 2.30
C GLN A 41 -4.18 -2.12 3.10
N TYR A 42 -5.33 -1.98 2.43
CA TYR A 42 -6.65 -2.17 3.02
C TYR A 42 -6.82 -3.58 3.59
N HIS A 43 -6.50 -4.62 2.82
CA HIS A 43 -6.57 -6.00 3.31
C HIS A 43 -5.55 -6.27 4.44
N ALA A 44 -4.41 -5.58 4.47
CA ALA A 44 -3.47 -5.67 5.59
C ALA A 44 -4.06 -5.05 6.86
N ASN A 45 -4.69 -3.88 6.76
CA ASN A 45 -5.32 -3.19 7.89
C ASN A 45 -6.49 -4.01 8.47
N VAL A 46 -7.39 -4.51 7.61
CA VAL A 46 -8.51 -5.36 8.05
C VAL A 46 -8.01 -6.65 8.71
N ARG A 47 -6.95 -7.27 8.17
CA ARG A 47 -6.33 -8.45 8.80
C ARG A 47 -5.67 -8.14 10.14
N ALA A 48 -5.15 -6.93 10.34
CA ALA A 48 -4.60 -6.50 11.61
C ALA A 48 -5.70 -6.33 12.68
N ILE A 49 -6.87 -5.80 12.30
CA ILE A 49 -8.04 -5.71 13.19
C ILE A 49 -8.55 -7.10 13.57
N CYS A 50 -8.69 -7.99 12.58
CA CYS A 50 -9.20 -9.35 12.77
C CYS A 50 -8.11 -10.39 13.17
N ALA A 51 -6.98 -9.93 13.71
CA ALA A 51 -5.81 -10.79 13.96
C ALA A 51 -6.11 -11.97 14.91
N GLU A 52 -6.96 -11.76 15.92
CA GLU A 52 -7.35 -12.80 16.88
C GLU A 52 -8.11 -13.94 16.21
N GLU A 53 -9.09 -13.62 15.35
CA GLU A 53 -9.89 -14.64 14.67
C GLU A 53 -9.08 -15.39 13.60
N ILE A 54 -8.16 -14.68 12.93
CA ILE A 54 -7.20 -15.30 12.03
C ILE A 54 -6.30 -16.27 12.79
N ARG A 55 -5.87 -15.90 14.01
CA ARG A 55 -5.02 -16.75 14.85
C ARG A 55 -5.74 -18.05 15.24
N ARG A 56 -6.98 -17.96 15.69
CA ARG A 56 -7.81 -19.14 16.03
C ARG A 56 -8.03 -20.06 14.84
N TYR A 57 -8.27 -19.48 13.66
CA TYR A 57 -8.34 -20.27 12.42
C TYR A 57 -7.00 -20.94 12.10
N ALA A 58 -5.88 -20.23 12.24
CA ALA A 58 -4.55 -20.77 12.00
C ALA A 58 -4.16 -21.89 12.98
N GLU A 59 -4.60 -21.80 14.24
CA GLU A 59 -4.42 -22.85 15.25
C GLU A 59 -5.22 -24.11 14.89
N CYS A 60 -6.47 -23.97 14.44
CA CYS A 60 -7.24 -25.10 13.94
C CYS A 60 -6.63 -25.71 12.66
N ALA A 61 -6.12 -24.86 11.77
CA ALA A 61 -5.46 -25.26 10.53
C ALA A 61 -4.14 -26.00 10.75
N ARG A 62 -3.49 -25.78 11.90
CA ARG A 62 -2.16 -26.32 12.18
C ARG A 62 -2.19 -27.85 12.13
N GLY A 63 -1.47 -28.42 11.18
CA GLY A 63 -1.38 -29.88 10.99
C GLY A 63 -2.55 -30.51 10.23
N ARG A 64 -3.49 -29.73 9.68
CA ARG A 64 -4.60 -30.22 8.86
C ARG A 64 -4.48 -29.63 7.46
N THR A 65 -4.02 -30.41 6.49
CA THR A 65 -3.89 -29.94 5.09
C THR A 65 -5.15 -30.24 4.28
N PHE A 66 -5.66 -31.46 4.36
CA PHE A 66 -6.81 -31.90 3.56
C PHE A 66 -8.16 -31.76 4.27
N SER A 67 -8.21 -32.02 5.58
CA SER A 67 -9.46 -32.01 6.37
C SER A 67 -9.84 -30.64 6.94
N MET A 68 -9.00 -29.62 6.74
CA MET A 68 -9.16 -28.27 7.31
C MET A 68 -10.46 -27.59 6.88
N VAL A 69 -10.87 -27.75 5.62
CA VAL A 69 -12.07 -27.10 5.07
C VAL A 69 -13.35 -27.52 5.80
N TRP A 70 -13.37 -28.74 6.35
CA TRP A 70 -14.55 -29.26 7.06
C TRP A 70 -14.39 -29.15 8.57
N LYS A 71 -13.21 -29.48 9.10
CA LYS A 71 -12.93 -29.46 10.54
C LYS A 71 -12.79 -28.06 11.12
N CYS A 72 -12.33 -27.09 10.33
CA CYS A 72 -12.13 -25.70 10.75
C CYS A 72 -13.16 -24.73 10.14
N LYS A 73 -14.28 -25.27 9.62
CA LYS A 73 -15.31 -24.48 8.93
C LYS A 73 -15.95 -23.41 9.82
N GLU A 74 -16.08 -23.69 11.11
CA GLU A 74 -16.66 -22.75 12.07
C GLU A 74 -15.74 -21.56 12.31
N GLN A 75 -14.47 -21.82 12.60
CA GLN A 75 -13.43 -20.80 12.77
C GLN A 75 -13.26 -19.98 11.47
N GLN A 76 -13.35 -20.64 10.30
CA GLN A 76 -13.33 -19.97 9.01
C GLN A 76 -14.48 -18.95 8.86
N LYS A 77 -15.70 -19.32 9.28
CA LYS A 77 -16.86 -18.41 9.23
C LYS A 77 -16.69 -17.23 10.17
N ILE A 78 -16.18 -17.45 11.38
CA ILE A 78 -15.94 -16.38 12.36
C ILE A 78 -14.91 -15.38 11.82
N MET A 79 -13.77 -15.89 11.32
CA MET A 79 -12.72 -15.07 10.71
C MET A 79 -13.26 -14.27 9.51
N ASN A 80 -13.99 -14.92 8.61
CA ASN A 80 -14.59 -14.24 7.45
C ASN A 80 -15.65 -13.22 7.87
N GLY A 81 -16.44 -13.51 8.91
CA GLY A 81 -17.41 -12.57 9.47
C GLY A 81 -16.74 -11.28 9.94
N CYS A 82 -15.65 -11.39 10.71
CA CYS A 82 -14.88 -10.22 11.15
C CYS A 82 -14.35 -9.41 9.96
N MET A 83 -13.79 -10.08 8.95
CA MET A 83 -13.24 -9.40 7.77
C MET A 83 -14.32 -8.67 6.98
N VAL A 84 -15.50 -9.25 6.81
CA VAL A 84 -16.62 -8.61 6.09
C VAL A 84 -17.20 -7.43 6.88
N LEU A 85 -17.29 -7.53 8.20
CA LEU A 85 -17.79 -6.44 9.05
C LEU A 85 -16.88 -5.21 9.00
N ASN A 86 -15.56 -5.41 8.97
CA ASN A 86 -14.58 -4.32 8.88
C ASN A 86 -14.23 -3.95 7.44
N ALA A 87 -14.82 -4.63 6.45
CA ALA A 87 -14.62 -4.31 5.05
C ALA A 87 -15.49 -3.12 4.60
N THR A 88 -15.37 -1.99 5.29
CA THR A 88 -16.17 -0.79 5.06
C THR A 88 -15.47 0.18 4.10
N GLN A 89 -16.28 1.05 3.46
CA GLN A 89 -15.76 2.11 2.60
C GLN A 89 -14.84 3.07 3.37
N GLU A 90 -15.15 3.33 4.64
CA GLU A 90 -14.34 4.17 5.51
C GLU A 90 -12.93 3.61 5.71
N GLU A 91 -12.80 2.30 5.94
CA GLU A 91 -11.49 1.65 6.05
C GLU A 91 -10.73 1.65 4.72
N GLN A 92 -11.43 1.60 3.59
CA GLN A 92 -10.82 1.75 2.27
C GLN A 92 -10.25 3.17 2.06
N ASP A 93 -10.98 4.20 2.52
CA ASP A 93 -10.52 5.59 2.40
C ASP A 93 -9.36 5.88 3.38
N ARG A 94 -9.40 5.35 4.60
CA ARG A 94 -8.24 5.37 5.51
C ARG A 94 -7.02 4.71 4.87
N ALA A 95 -7.19 3.54 4.27
CA ALA A 95 -6.09 2.84 3.60
C ALA A 95 -5.51 3.64 2.42
N ARG A 96 -6.34 4.39 1.68
CA ARG A 96 -5.87 5.33 0.64
C ARG A 96 -5.01 6.44 1.24
N GLU A 97 -5.49 7.09 2.28
CA GLU A 97 -4.76 8.17 2.97
C GLU A 97 -3.41 7.69 3.50
N GLU A 98 -3.38 6.51 4.13
CA GLU A 98 -2.14 5.91 4.61
C GLU A 98 -1.18 5.58 3.47
N TRP A 99 -1.70 5.08 2.35
CA TRP A 99 -0.88 4.79 1.17
C TRP A 99 -0.25 6.08 0.61
N PHE A 100 -1.03 7.17 0.49
CA PHE A 100 -0.51 8.46 0.08
C PHE A 100 0.53 9.01 1.06
N ARG A 101 0.27 8.93 2.38
CA ARG A 101 1.22 9.36 3.42
C ARG A 101 2.55 8.62 3.31
N LYS A 102 2.53 7.29 3.18
CA LYS A 102 3.74 6.46 3.02
C LYS A 102 4.52 6.82 1.76
N ARG A 103 3.83 7.18 0.67
CA ARG A 103 4.48 7.61 -0.59
C ARG A 103 5.20 8.94 -0.43
N ILE A 104 4.58 9.92 0.22
CA ILE A 104 5.19 11.22 0.51
C ILE A 104 6.41 11.02 1.42
N GLU A 105 6.25 10.28 2.52
CA GLU A 105 7.35 9.99 3.45
C GLU A 105 8.53 9.28 2.75
N LYS A 106 8.23 8.30 1.89
CA LYS A 106 9.27 7.59 1.11
C LYS A 106 10.01 8.54 0.16
N ALA A 107 9.30 9.45 -0.50
CA ALA A 107 9.91 10.45 -1.37
C ALA A 107 10.83 11.40 -0.59
N GLU A 108 10.39 11.88 0.57
CA GLU A 108 11.19 12.73 1.47
C GLU A 108 12.43 12.00 1.99
N ARG A 109 12.30 10.73 2.39
CA ARG A 109 13.44 9.91 2.84
C ARG A 109 14.47 9.70 1.73
N ILE A 110 14.04 9.49 0.49
CA ILE A 110 14.94 9.36 -0.67
C ILE A 110 15.65 10.69 -0.92
N LYS A 111 14.93 11.82 -0.87
CA LYS A 111 15.52 13.15 -1.04
C LYS A 111 16.60 13.42 0.00
N ARG A 112 16.29 13.18 1.29
CA ARG A 112 17.26 13.33 2.39
C ARG A 112 18.48 12.42 2.25
N ARG A 113 18.31 11.21 1.70
CA ARG A 113 19.44 10.30 1.46
C ARG A 113 20.35 10.83 0.35
N LYS A 114 19.78 11.30 -0.76
CA LYS A 114 20.53 11.92 -1.86
C LYS A 114 21.31 13.15 -1.39
N GLU A 115 20.67 14.04 -0.62
CA GLU A 115 21.34 15.23 -0.06
C GLU A 115 22.52 14.86 0.84
N ARG A 116 22.42 13.78 1.64
CA ARG A 116 23.53 13.28 2.47
C ARG A 116 24.65 12.66 1.64
N GLU A 117 24.31 11.91 0.60
CA GLU A 117 25.28 11.31 -0.34
C GLU A 117 26.02 12.41 -1.12
N GLU A 118 25.32 13.44 -1.60
CA GLU A 118 25.90 14.60 -2.28
C GLU A 118 26.79 15.43 -1.34
N ALA A 119 26.36 15.68 -0.11
CA ALA A 119 27.17 16.37 0.90
C ALA A 119 28.42 15.57 1.29
N ALA A 120 28.31 14.24 1.41
CA ALA A 120 29.46 13.37 1.66
C ALA A 120 30.43 13.36 0.47
N ALA A 121 29.93 13.30 -0.77
CA ALA A 121 30.76 13.38 -1.97
C ALA A 121 31.49 14.72 -2.08
N ALA A 122 30.81 15.84 -1.80
CA ALA A 122 31.43 17.17 -1.77
C ALA A 122 32.51 17.30 -0.68
N ALA A 123 32.28 16.73 0.51
CA ALA A 123 33.26 16.72 1.59
C ALA A 123 34.52 15.90 1.26
N VAL A 124 34.37 14.77 0.56
CA VAL A 124 35.50 13.94 0.11
C VAL A 124 36.31 14.65 -0.98
N ALA A 125 35.65 15.28 -1.95
CA ALA A 125 36.32 16.06 -3.00
C ALA A 125 37.17 17.22 -2.43
N GLY A 126 36.66 17.93 -1.41
CA GLY A 126 37.39 19.00 -0.74
C GLY A 126 38.61 18.54 0.08
N GLN A 127 38.67 17.26 0.48
CA GLN A 127 39.82 16.69 1.18
C GLN A 127 40.92 16.22 0.22
N THR A 128 40.57 15.71 -0.97
CA THR A 128 41.56 15.32 -1.97
C THR A 128 42.33 16.51 -2.54
N GLU A 129 41.75 17.71 -2.56
CA GLU A 129 42.44 18.92 -3.03
C GLU A 129 43.42 19.49 -1.99
N LYS A 130 43.15 19.35 -0.68
CA LYS A 130 44.04 19.84 0.39
C LYS A 130 45.26 18.96 0.65
N GLY A 131 45.22 17.67 0.29
CA GLY A 131 46.32 16.72 0.52
C GLY A 131 47.41 16.69 -0.56
N LYS A 132 47.31 17.55 -1.59
CA LYS A 132 48.27 17.60 -2.72
C LYS A 132 49.20 18.83 -2.69
N ALA A 133 49.12 19.65 -1.64
CA ALA A 133 50.01 20.79 -1.40
C ALA A 133 51.16 20.41 -0.46
#